data_AF-A0A3C0PE94-F1
#
_entry.id   AF-A0A3C0PE94-F1
#
_cell.length_a   1.000
_cell.length_b   1.000
_cell.length_c   1.000
_cell.angle_alpha   90.00
_cell.angle_beta   90.00
_cell.angle_gamma   90.00
#
_symmetry.space_group_name_H-M   'P 1'
#
loop_
_entity.id
_entity.type
_entity.pdbx_description
1 polymer ?
#
loop_
_entity_poly.entity_id
_entity_poly.type
_entity_poly.pdbx_seq_one_letter_code
_entity_poly.pdbx_strand_id
1 'polypeptide(L)'
;MARITKSELIKLQKKLQTDAKIGEEFGITRQAVHQLRKKYGIESVIAKNDERNQKIVKAYEGGASGTALSKKFDLSVSQTYRIINETKKSSKKKSAKKKK
;
A
#
# COMPACT_ATOMS: atom_id res chain seq x y z
N MET A 1 -16.22 -24.16 -2.92
CA MET A 1 -15.37 -23.04 -3.35
C MET A 1 -16.19 -21.77 -3.33
N ALA A 2 -15.85 -20.78 -2.49
CA ALA A 2 -16.51 -19.47 -2.52
C ALA A 2 -16.28 -18.84 -3.91
N ARG A 3 -17.36 -18.54 -4.62
CA ARG A 3 -17.33 -17.88 -5.93
C ARG A 3 -17.56 -16.39 -5.70
N ILE A 4 -16.50 -15.63 -5.45
CA ILE A 4 -16.58 -14.16 -5.42
C ILE A 4 -16.53 -13.67 -6.87
N THR A 5 -17.57 -12.99 -7.31
CA THR A 5 -17.62 -12.37 -8.63
C THR A 5 -16.81 -11.07 -8.67
N LYS A 6 -16.44 -10.61 -9.88
CA LYS A 6 -15.68 -9.36 -10.06
C LYS A 6 -16.38 -8.15 -9.44
N SER A 7 -17.69 -8.04 -9.60
CA SER A 7 -18.50 -6.93 -9.09
C SER A 7 -18.60 -6.94 -7.56
N GLU A 8 -18.76 -8.12 -6.95
CA GLU A 8 -18.74 -8.28 -5.50
C GLU A 8 -17.38 -7.90 -4.92
N LEU A 9 -16.28 -8.36 -5.55
CA LEU A 9 -14.93 -8.02 -5.08
C LEU A 9 -14.68 -6.51 -5.07
N ILE A 10 -15.19 -5.77 -6.05
CA ILE A 10 -15.10 -4.30 -6.11
C ILE A 10 -15.90 -3.66 -4.97
N LYS A 11 -17.14 -4.11 -4.72
CA LYS A 11 -17.98 -3.59 -3.63
C LYS A 11 -17.31 -3.85 -2.26
N LEU A 12 -16.78 -5.05 -2.08
CA LEU A 12 -16.08 -5.46 -0.87
C LEU A 12 -14.80 -4.67 -0.66
N GLN A 13 -14.07 -4.38 -1.71
CA GLN A 13 -12.88 -3.54 -1.62
C GLN A 13 -13.21 -2.09 -1.20
N LYS A 14 -14.35 -1.54 -1.65
CA LYS A 14 -14.82 -0.23 -1.20
C LYS A 14 -15.25 -0.25 0.28
N LYS A 15 -15.89 -1.33 0.74
CA LYS A 15 -16.42 -1.46 2.11
C LYS A 15 -15.34 -1.82 3.14
N LEU A 16 -14.52 -2.83 2.85
CA LEU A 16 -13.58 -3.46 3.79
C LEU A 16 -12.13 -3.00 3.61
N GLN A 17 -11.82 -2.34 2.49
CA GLN A 17 -10.52 -1.71 2.15
C GLN A 17 -9.31 -2.66 2.00
N THR A 18 -9.33 -3.83 2.64
CA THR A 18 -8.18 -4.74 2.74
C THR A 18 -8.54 -6.16 2.34
N ASP A 19 -7.62 -6.82 1.61
CA ASP A 19 -7.77 -8.21 1.17
C ASP A 19 -7.90 -9.19 2.35
N ALA A 20 -7.41 -8.81 3.55
CA ALA A 20 -7.51 -9.63 4.76
C ALA A 20 -8.94 -9.68 5.31
N LYS A 21 -9.57 -8.52 5.50
CA LYS A 21 -10.98 -8.44 5.95
C LYS A 21 -11.94 -9.09 4.96
N ILE A 22 -11.69 -8.95 3.66
CA ILE A 22 -12.48 -9.63 2.62
C ILE A 22 -12.38 -11.15 2.76
N GLY A 23 -11.19 -11.65 3.10
CA GLY A 23 -10.97 -13.07 3.35
C GLY A 23 -11.72 -13.57 4.57
N GLU A 24 -11.65 -12.85 5.69
CA GLU A 24 -12.38 -13.16 6.93
C GLU A 24 -13.90 -13.23 6.69
N GLU A 25 -14.47 -12.24 6.00
CA GLU A 25 -15.91 -12.16 5.74
C GLU A 25 -16.42 -13.34 4.87
N PHE A 26 -15.60 -13.83 3.94
CA PHE A 26 -15.98 -14.89 2.99
C PHE A 26 -15.44 -16.28 3.36
N GLY A 27 -14.76 -16.41 4.50
CA GLY A 27 -14.12 -17.66 4.92
C GLY A 27 -13.05 -18.14 3.94
N ILE A 28 -12.36 -17.22 3.27
CA ILE A 28 -11.25 -17.53 2.35
C ILE A 28 -9.96 -16.86 2.81
N THR A 29 -8.83 -17.38 2.36
CA THR A 29 -7.55 -16.78 2.71
C THR A 29 -7.36 -15.44 2.01
N ARG A 30 -6.67 -14.50 2.67
CA ARG A 30 -6.17 -13.26 2.05
C ARG A 30 -5.47 -13.51 0.71
N GLN A 31 -4.69 -14.59 0.62
CA GLN A 31 -3.99 -15.02 -0.59
C GLN A 31 -4.97 -15.34 -1.74
N ALA A 32 -6.08 -16.03 -1.45
CA ALA A 32 -7.10 -16.31 -2.44
C ALA A 32 -7.74 -15.01 -2.97
N VAL A 33 -8.05 -14.07 -2.08
CA VAL A 33 -8.56 -12.72 -2.45
C VAL A 33 -7.55 -12.00 -3.36
N HIS A 34 -6.26 -12.05 -3.03
CA HIS A 34 -5.20 -11.45 -3.83
C HIS A 34 -5.14 -12.03 -5.26
N GLN A 35 -5.21 -13.36 -5.39
CA GLN A 35 -5.20 -14.04 -6.68
C GLN A 35 -6.45 -13.69 -7.50
N LEU A 36 -7.62 -13.68 -6.88
CA LEU A 36 -8.87 -13.24 -7.52
C LEU A 36 -8.78 -11.80 -8.00
N ARG A 37 -8.24 -10.91 -7.16
CA ARG A 37 -8.02 -9.50 -7.49
C ARG A 37 -7.12 -9.35 -8.72
N LYS A 38 -6.00 -10.08 -8.77
CA LYS A 38 -5.10 -10.10 -9.94
C LYS A 38 -5.78 -10.64 -11.19
N LYS A 39 -6.51 -11.75 -11.08
CA LYS A 39 -7.25 -12.35 -12.20
C LYS A 39 -8.25 -11.38 -12.81
N TYR A 40 -8.90 -10.55 -11.99
CA TYR A 40 -9.89 -9.57 -12.44
C TYR A 40 -9.32 -8.19 -12.79
N GLY A 41 -8.01 -7.98 -12.64
CA GLY A 41 -7.34 -6.70 -12.92
C GLY A 41 -7.73 -5.57 -11.97
N ILE A 42 -8.14 -5.89 -10.74
CA ILE A 42 -8.55 -4.90 -9.75
C ILE A 42 -7.30 -4.46 -8.96
N GLU A 43 -7.02 -3.17 -8.85
CA GLU A 43 -5.87 -2.69 -8.06
C GLU A 43 -6.17 -2.70 -6.56
N SER A 44 -5.17 -2.94 -5.71
CA SER A 44 -5.35 -2.86 -4.26
C SER A 44 -5.36 -1.41 -3.82
N VAL A 45 -6.16 -1.09 -2.80
CA VAL A 45 -6.10 0.21 -2.11
C VAL A 45 -4.68 0.53 -1.61
N ILE A 46 -3.89 -0.51 -1.29
CA ILE A 46 -2.48 -0.39 -0.91
C ILE A 46 -1.63 0.29 -2.01
N ALA A 47 -1.97 0.16 -3.30
CA ALA A 47 -1.22 0.83 -4.37
C ALA A 47 -1.28 2.36 -4.24
N LYS A 48 -2.36 2.92 -3.68
CA LYS A 48 -2.47 4.35 -3.39
C LYS A 48 -1.53 4.80 -2.26
N ASN A 49 -1.08 3.87 -1.41
CA ASN A 49 -0.09 4.19 -0.38
C ASN A 49 1.28 4.45 -0.99
N ASP A 50 1.64 3.83 -2.12
CA ASP A 50 2.92 4.08 -2.78
C ASP A 50 3.00 5.52 -3.29
N GLU A 51 1.93 6.03 -3.92
CA GLU A 51 1.87 7.43 -4.35
C GLU A 51 1.94 8.40 -3.17
N ARG A 52 1.20 8.12 -2.08
CA ARG A 52 1.25 8.93 -0.85
C ARG A 52 2.66 8.94 -0.26
N ASN A 53 3.31 7.78 -0.18
CA ASN A 53 4.67 7.63 0.33
C ASN A 53 5.68 8.41 -0.54
N GLN A 54 5.56 8.33 -1.87
CA GLN A 54 6.42 9.12 -2.77
C GLN A 54 6.24 10.63 -2.55
N LYS A 55 5.02 11.10 -2.34
CA LYS A 55 4.75 12.52 -2.04
C LYS A 55 5.40 12.95 -0.72
N ILE A 56 5.36 12.10 0.32
CA ILE A 56 6.02 12.35 1.61
C ILE A 56 7.53 12.49 1.44
N VAL A 57 8.14 11.56 0.69
CA VAL A 57 9.59 11.56 0.48
C VAL A 57 10.04 12.79 -0.29
N LYS A 58 9.37 13.12 -1.40
CA LYS A 58 9.67 14.32 -2.19
C LYS A 58 9.56 15.60 -1.37
N ALA A 59 8.52 15.71 -0.53
CA ALA A 59 8.34 16.87 0.33
C ALA A 59 9.42 16.94 1.43
N TYR A 60 9.84 15.80 1.98
CA TYR A 60 10.93 15.73 2.95
C TYR A 60 12.29 16.10 2.34
N GLU A 61 12.57 15.63 1.13
CA GLU A 61 13.78 16.00 0.36
C GLU A 61 13.79 17.49 0.00
N GLY A 62 12.61 18.09 -0.19
CA GLY A 62 12.43 19.53 -0.35
C GLY A 62 12.55 20.35 0.94
N GLY A 63 12.88 19.73 2.08
CA GLY A 63 13.13 20.41 3.35
C GLY A 63 11.94 20.47 4.32
N ALA A 64 10.80 19.86 4.00
CA ALA A 64 9.68 19.79 4.95
C ALA A 64 10.03 18.89 6.16
N SER A 65 9.63 19.31 7.36
CA SER A 65 9.87 18.50 8.56
C SER A 65 8.98 17.26 8.61
N GLY A 66 9.51 16.16 9.16
CA GLY A 66 8.76 14.91 9.33
C GLY A 66 7.49 15.09 10.18
N THR A 67 7.50 16.02 11.13
CA THR A 67 6.34 16.38 11.97
C THR A 67 5.28 17.18 11.21
N ALA A 68 5.66 18.06 10.28
CA ALA A 68 4.70 18.74 9.41
C ALA A 68 4.06 17.76 8.41
N LEU A 69 4.87 16.83 7.88
CA LEU A 69 4.38 15.78 6.98
C LEU A 69 3.45 14.80 7.68
N SER A 70 3.72 14.45 8.94
CA SER A 70 2.84 13.56 9.70
C SER A 70 1.43 14.15 9.85
N LYS A 71 1.33 15.45 10.16
CA LYS A 71 0.05 16.16 10.23
C LYS A 71 -0.63 16.27 8.86
N LYS A 72 0.13 16.61 7.81
CA LYS A 72 -0.41 16.79 6.45
C LYS A 72 -0.99 15.50 5.85
N PHE A 73 -0.41 14.35 6.18
CA PHE A 73 -0.80 13.05 5.62
C PHE A 73 -1.56 12.16 6.62
N ASP A 74 -1.94 12.69 7.78
CA ASP A 74 -2.64 12.00 8.87
C ASP A 74 -1.96 10.67 9.27
N LEU A 75 -0.66 10.76 9.55
CA LEU A 75 0.17 9.63 9.99
C LEU A 75 0.80 9.92 11.34
N SER A 76 1.16 8.87 12.06
CA SER A 76 2.08 9.01 13.19
C SER A 76 3.46 9.50 12.71
N VAL A 77 4.12 10.30 13.54
CA VAL A 77 5.49 10.78 13.28
C VAL A 77 6.43 9.60 13.00
N SER A 78 6.33 8.53 13.78
CA SER A 78 7.14 7.31 13.62
C SER A 78 6.89 6.64 12.27
N GLN A 79 5.63 6.54 11.81
CA GLN A 79 5.30 5.96 10.51
C GLN A 79 5.83 6.81 9.36
N THR A 80 5.77 8.15 9.47
CA THR A 80 6.35 9.06 8.47
C THR A 80 7.85 8.83 8.30
N TYR A 81 8.61 8.75 9.40
CA TYR A 81 10.04 8.46 9.33
C TYR A 81 10.36 7.04 8.86
N ARG A 82 9.53 6.04 9.20
CA ARG A 82 9.67 4.69 8.63
C ARG A 82 9.54 4.70 7.12
N ILE A 83 8.50 5.35 6.58
CA ILE A 83 8.29 5.48 5.13
C ILE A 83 9.51 6.11 4.47
N ILE A 84 10.00 7.25 4.99
CA ILE A 84 11.16 7.97 4.46
C ILE A 84 12.41 7.06 4.44
N ASN A 85 12.68 6.36 5.54
CA ASN A 85 13.85 5.50 5.68
C ASN A 85 13.78 4.24 4.81
N GLU A 86 12.61 3.62 4.68
CA GLU A 86 12.40 2.45 3.82
C GLU A 86 12.59 2.78 2.34
N THR A 87 12.11 3.95 1.89
CA THR A 87 12.34 4.43 0.53
C THR A 87 13.81 4.73 0.24
N LYS A 88 14.56 5.29 1.21
CA LYS A 88 16.01 5.46 1.07
C LYS A 88 16.77 4.14 1.01
N LYS A 89 16.35 3.13 1.77
CA LYS A 89 16.95 1.78 1.71
C LYS A 89 16.66 1.09 0.39
N SER A 90 15.44 1.22 -0.15
CA SER A 90 15.06 0.59 -1.41
C SER A 90 15.76 1.21 -2.62
N SER A 91 16.02 2.52 -2.62
CA SER A 91 16.86 3.16 -3.65
C SER A 91 18.32 2.70 -3.59
N LYS A 92 18.90 2.55 -2.39
CA LYS A 92 20.25 1.99 -2.18
C LYS A 92 20.38 0.53 -2.62
N LYS A 93 19.34 -0.28 -2.44
CA LYS A 93 19.32 -1.70 -2.87
C LYS A 93 19.19 -1.84 -4.40
N LYS A 94 18.44 -0.96 -5.06
CA LYS A 94 18.30 -0.95 -6.53
C LYS A 94 19.60 -0.53 -7.24
N SER A 95 20.34 0.44 -6.70
CA SER A 95 21.63 0.83 -7.27
C SER A 95 22.72 -0.24 -7.08
N ALA A 96 22.68 -1.02 -6.00
CA ALA A 96 23.60 -2.14 -5.78
C ALA A 96 23.37 -3.31 -6.75
N LYS A 97 22.13 -3.54 -7.22
CA LYS A 97 21.79 -4.64 -8.13
C LYS A 97 22.07 -4.36 -9.61
N LYS A 98 22.36 -3.09 -9.96
CA LYS A 98 22.68 -2.66 -11.35
C LYS A 98 24.19 -2.65 -11.65
N LYS A 99 25.02 -3.05 -10.69
CA LYS A 99 26.50 -3.05 -10.75
C LYS A 99 27.11 -4.46 -10.85
N LYS A 100 26.30 -5.48 -11.14
CA LYS A 100 26.76 -6.87 -11.24
C LYS A 100 26.26 -7.49 -12.53
#